data_AF-A0A6B3IET9-F1
#
_entry.id   AF-A0A6B3IET9-F1
#
_cell.length_a   1.000
_cell.length_b   1.000
_cell.length_c   1.000
_cell.angle_alpha   90.00
_cell.angle_beta   90.00
_cell.angle_gamma   90.00
#
_symmetry.space_group_name_H-M   'P 1'
#
loop_
_entity.id
_entity.type
_entity.pdbx_description
1 polymer ?
#
loop_
_entity_poly.entity_id
_entity_poly.type
_entity_poly.pdbx_seq_one_letter_code
_entity_poly.pdbx_strand_id
1 'polypeptide(L)'
;ASSQQEYDEAYEALFARLDQVSARLADRRYLVGDTITEADIRLFTTLVRFDAVYHGHFKCNRTKITEDPVLWAYVRDLYQTPG
;
A
#
# COMPACT_ATOMS: atom_id res chain seq x y z
N ALA A 1 -11.51 -4.58 -15.33
CA ALA A 1 -12.94 -4.52 -15.01
C ALA A 1 -13.70 -4.42 -16.32
N SER A 2 -14.68 -5.29 -16.51
CA SER A 2 -15.50 -5.33 -17.73
C SER A 2 -16.74 -4.44 -17.62
N SER A 3 -17.02 -3.94 -16.40
CA SER A 3 -18.07 -2.98 -16.09
C SER A 3 -17.59 -1.88 -15.12
N GLN A 4 -18.31 -0.76 -15.07
CA GLN A 4 -18.04 0.33 -14.13
C GLN A 4 -18.24 -0.10 -12.67
N GLN A 5 -19.24 -0.95 -12.40
CA GLN A 5 -19.55 -1.42 -11.05
C GLN A 5 -18.43 -2.30 -10.48
N GLU A 6 -17.88 -3.25 -11.25
CA GLU A 6 -16.73 -4.06 -10.83
C GLU A 6 -15.50 -3.20 -10.52
N TYR A 7 -15.34 -2.11 -11.26
CA TYR A 7 -14.26 -1.16 -11.04
C TYR A 7 -14.45 -0.43 -9.70
N ASP A 8 -15.64 0.11 -9.43
CA ASP A 8 -15.92 0.87 -8.21
C ASP A 8 -15.78 -0.02 -6.96
N GLU A 9 -16.30 -1.26 -7.01
CA GLU A 9 -16.18 -2.23 -5.90
C GLU A 9 -14.72 -2.60 -5.63
N ALA A 10 -13.92 -2.84 -6.67
CA ALA A 10 -12.50 -3.16 -6.52
C ALA A 10 -11.71 -1.95 -5.99
N TYR A 11 -12.05 -0.74 -6.43
CA TYR A 11 -11.45 0.50 -5.98
C TYR A 11 -11.72 0.74 -4.49
N GLU A 12 -12.98 0.62 -4.05
CA GLU A 12 -13.35 0.77 -2.65
C GLU A 12 -12.68 -0.27 -1.77
N ALA A 13 -12.68 -1.54 -2.20
CA ALA A 13 -12.04 -2.62 -1.46
C ALA A 13 -10.53 -2.39 -1.30
N LEU A 14 -9.85 -1.94 -2.36
CA LEU A 14 -8.41 -1.63 -2.32
C LEU A 14 -8.10 -0.57 -1.26
N PHE A 15 -8.79 0.58 -1.32
CA PHE A 15 -8.49 1.68 -0.40
C PHE A 15 -8.93 1.37 1.04
N ALA A 16 -10.02 0.63 1.23
CA ALA A 16 -10.40 0.15 2.57
C ALA A 16 -9.31 -0.76 3.18
N ARG A 17 -8.64 -1.58 2.36
CA ARG A 17 -7.50 -2.39 2.82
C ARG A 17 -6.25 -1.57 3.10
N LEU A 18 -5.94 -0.57 2.26
CA LEU A 18 -4.83 0.33 2.52
C LEU A 18 -5.04 1.12 3.81
N ASP A 19 -6.26 1.62 4.06
CA ASP A 19 -6.61 2.32 5.29
C ASP A 19 -6.41 1.42 6.53
N GLN A 20 -6.81 0.14 6.45
CA GLN A 20 -6.57 -0.85 7.52
C GLN A 20 -5.09 -1.12 7.77
N VAL A 21 -4.29 -1.22 6.70
CA VAL A 21 -2.85 -1.46 6.80
C VAL A 21 -2.14 -0.24 7.38
N SER A 22 -2.49 0.96 6.93
CA SER A 22 -1.97 2.22 7.47
C SER A 22 -2.27 2.33 8.97
N ALA A 23 -3.53 2.09 9.38
CA ALA A 23 -3.89 2.08 10.80
C ALA A 23 -3.11 1.03 11.61
N ARG A 24 -2.84 -0.15 11.03
CA ARG A 24 -2.06 -1.21 11.69
C ARG A 24 -0.58 -0.85 11.85
N LEU A 25 -0.02 -0.11 10.90
CA LEU A 25 1.40 0.29 10.89
C LEU A 25 1.64 1.61 11.64
N ALA A 26 0.58 2.29 12.07
CA ALA A 26 0.70 3.55 12.82
C ALA A 26 1.45 3.38 14.15
N ASP A 27 1.35 2.21 14.78
CA ASP A 27 1.98 1.84 16.04
C ASP A 27 2.97 0.66 15.93
N ARG A 28 3.24 0.19 14.70
CA ARG A 28 4.08 -0.99 14.44
C ARG A 28 5.03 -0.72 13.30
N ARG A 29 6.29 -1.14 13.47
CA ARG A 29 7.29 -0.99 12.40
C ARG A 29 7.00 -1.89 11.19
N TYR A 30 6.56 -3.13 11.42
CA TYR A 30 6.23 -4.10 10.37
C TYR A 30 4.86 -4.74 10.58
N LEU A 31 4.39 -5.48 9.57
CA LEU A 31 3.05 -6.08 9.60
C LEU A 31 2.89 -7.10 10.73
N VAL A 32 3.98 -7.78 11.12
CA VAL A 32 3.97 -8.83 12.14
C VAL A 32 5.16 -8.68 13.08
N GLY A 33 4.99 -7.87 14.13
CA GLY A 33 6.01 -7.65 15.16
C GLY A 33 7.13 -6.71 14.70
N ASP A 34 8.34 -6.97 15.19
CA ASP A 34 9.48 -6.03 15.09
C ASP A 34 10.51 -6.41 14.02
N THR A 35 10.24 -7.47 13.25
CA THR A 35 11.12 -7.96 12.17
C THR A 35 10.38 -8.03 10.85
N ILE A 36 11.11 -7.83 9.75
CA ILE A 36 10.59 -8.03 8.39
C ILE A 36 10.19 -9.49 8.21
N THR A 37 9.00 -9.70 7.66
CA THR A 37 8.48 -11.02 7.29
C THR A 37 8.16 -11.07 5.79
N GLU A 38 7.80 -12.26 5.29
CA GLU A 38 7.33 -12.41 3.93
C GLU A 38 6.10 -11.53 3.62
N ALA A 39 5.24 -11.28 4.62
CA ALA A 39 4.08 -10.42 4.46
C ALA A 39 4.49 -9.00 4.05
N ASP A 40 5.57 -8.48 4.64
CA ASP A 40 6.10 -7.16 4.34
C ASP A 40 6.66 -7.07 2.92
N ILE A 41 7.40 -8.10 2.51
CA ILE A 41 7.98 -8.18 1.16
C ILE A 41 6.86 -8.21 0.10
N ARG A 42 5.82 -9.03 0.31
CA ARG A 42 4.67 -9.13 -0.60
C ARG A 42 3.95 -7.78 -0.72
N LEU A 43 3.70 -7.11 0.40
CA LEU A 43 3.08 -5.78 0.40
C LEU A 43 3.96 -4.74 -0.30
N PHE A 44 5.25 -4.70 0.02
CA PHE A 44 6.21 -3.74 -0.54
C PHE A 44 6.23 -3.76 -2.07
N THR A 45 6.24 -4.94 -2.68
CA THR A 45 6.26 -5.06 -4.15
C THR A 45 5.06 -4.39 -4.83
N THR A 46 3.93 -4.31 -4.13
CA THR A 46 2.72 -3.60 -4.57
C THR A 46 2.86 -2.10 -4.34
N LEU A 47 3.22 -1.69 -3.11
CA LEU A 47 3.30 -0.28 -2.73
C LEU A 47 4.34 0.51 -3.52
N VAL A 48 5.51 -0.07 -3.78
CA VAL A 48 6.61 0.58 -4.52
C VAL A 48 6.23 0.90 -5.97
N ARG A 49 5.22 0.22 -6.54
CA ARG A 49 4.70 0.44 -7.89
C ARG A 49 3.43 1.29 -7.92
N PHE A 50 2.85 1.58 -6.76
CA PHE A 50 1.51 2.17 -6.65
C PHE A 50 1.44 3.57 -7.24
N ASP A 51 2.31 4.48 -6.79
CA ASP A 51 2.31 5.88 -7.23
C ASP A 51 2.74 6.03 -8.69
N ALA A 52 3.67 5.19 -9.15
CA ALA A 52 4.25 5.27 -10.49
C ALA A 52 3.34 4.68 -11.59
N VAL A 53 2.48 3.69 -11.24
CA VAL A 53 1.71 2.92 -12.23
C VAL A 53 0.23 2.92 -11.89
N TYR A 54 -0.15 2.47 -10.69
CA TYR A 54 -1.55 2.16 -10.38
C TYR A 54 -2.40 3.41 -10.18
N HIS A 55 -1.83 4.49 -9.62
CA HIS A 55 -2.55 5.75 -9.42
C HIS A 55 -3.07 6.36 -10.74
N GLY A 56 -2.29 6.28 -11.83
CA GLY A 56 -2.67 6.80 -13.14
C GLY A 56 -3.34 5.77 -14.05
N HIS A 57 -2.79 4.57 -14.14
CA HIS A 57 -3.18 3.57 -15.14
C HIS A 57 -4.44 2.80 -14.78
N PHE A 58 -4.69 2.59 -13.47
CA PHE A 58 -5.91 1.95 -12.97
C PHE A 58 -6.90 2.92 -12.37
N LYS A 59 -6.72 4.24 -12.57
CA LYS A 59 -7.58 5.28 -11.97
C LYS A 59 -7.72 5.15 -10.44
N CYS A 60 -6.76 4.53 -9.75
CA CYS A 60 -6.72 4.44 -8.28
C CYS A 60 -6.25 5.76 -7.67
N ASN A 61 -7.01 6.84 -7.83
CA ASN A 61 -6.59 8.21 -7.58
C ASN A 61 -7.22 8.87 -6.33
N ARG A 62 -7.52 8.10 -5.28
CA ARG A 62 -7.96 8.66 -3.99
C ARG A 62 -6.84 9.46 -3.33
N THR A 63 -5.68 8.81 -3.18
CA THR A 63 -4.50 9.32 -2.49
C THR A 63 -3.28 8.52 -2.95
N LYS A 64 -2.13 9.18 -3.07
CA LYS A 64 -0.84 8.54 -3.30
C LYS A 64 -0.32 7.91 -2.01
N ILE A 65 0.52 6.89 -2.11
CA ILE A 65 1.25 6.33 -0.97
C ILE A 65 2.11 7.41 -0.31
N THR A 66 2.71 8.29 -1.11
CA THR A 66 3.48 9.45 -0.60
C THR A 66 2.67 10.47 0.21
N GLU A 67 1.33 10.44 0.12
CA GLU A 67 0.42 11.31 0.88
C GLU A 67 -0.06 10.66 2.19
N ASP A 68 0.12 9.34 2.35
CA ASP A 68 -0.06 8.64 3.63
C ASP A 68 1.29 8.55 4.36
N PRO A 69 1.50 9.33 5.46
CA PRO A 69 2.80 9.38 6.13
C PRO A 69 3.21 8.05 6.75
N VAL A 70 2.26 7.19 7.14
CA VAL A 70 2.54 5.89 7.74
C VAL A 70 3.02 4.92 6.67
N LEU A 71 2.25 4.78 5.59
CA LEU A 71 2.63 3.89 4.47
C LEU A 71 3.92 4.38 3.79
N TRP A 72 4.11 5.70 3.67
CA TRP A 72 5.32 6.24 3.08
C TRP A 72 6.57 6.03 3.94
N ALA A 73 6.45 6.12 5.27
CA ALA A 73 7.54 5.77 6.16
C ALA A 73 7.90 4.28 6.05
N TYR A 74 6.90 3.42 6.06
CA TYR A 74 7.05 1.97 5.92
C TYR A 74 7.74 1.56 4.61
N VAL A 75 7.30 2.10 3.46
CA VAL A 75 7.91 1.79 2.15
C VAL A 75 9.36 2.24 2.09
N ARG A 76 9.70 3.40 2.64
CA ARG A 76 11.08 3.89 2.67
C ARG A 76 11.99 3.06 3.56
N ASP A 77 11.50 2.63 4.73
CA ASP A 77 12.25 1.74 5.64
C ASP A 77 12.63 0.43 4.92
N LEU A 78 11.66 -0.21 4.25
CA LEU A 78 11.92 -1.43 3.47
C LEU A 78 12.84 -1.19 2.27
N TYR A 79 12.69 -0.08 1.54
CA TYR A 79 13.55 0.26 0.41
C TYR A 79 15.02 0.48 0.81
N GLN A 80 15.25 0.99 2.02
CA GLN A 80 16.60 1.29 2.55
C GLN A 80 17.23 0.12 3.30
N THR A 81 16.48 -0.95 3.56
CA THR A 81 17.02 -2.17 4.18
C THR A 81 18.03 -2.82 3.22
N PRO A 82 19.28 -3.06 3.65
CA PRO A 82 20.25 -3.79 2.83
C PRO A 82 19.73 -5.19 2.48
N GLY A 83 19.84 -5.55 1.20
CA GLY A 83 19.44 -6.86 0.68
C GLY A 83 20.42 -7.97 1.03
#